data_AF-A0A8X6T5X5-F1
#
_entry.id   AF-A0A8X6T5X5-F1
#
_cell.length_a   1.000
_cell.length_b   1.000
_cell.length_c   1.000
_cell.angle_alpha   90.00
_cell.angle_beta   90.00
_cell.angle_gamma   90.00
#
_symmetry.space_group_name_H-M   'P 1'
#
loop_
_entity.id
_entity.type
_entity.pdbx_description
1 polymer ?
#
loop_
_entity_poly.entity_id
_entity_poly.type
_entity_poly.pdbx_seq_one_letter_code
_entity_poly.pdbx_strand_id
1 'polypeptide(L)'
;MCDRQYTTTQTSTLSDEIINLAHEIGGDGFNTFSNDDIDVLFVDDALSDNDIIDLTLDLTVDGVVGLEGDNDEEEKSMPLTGKLIQEGLQLCSKLENHFLISDPNSERASKLQHELQNCMSGYRELYKK
;
A
#
# COMPACT_ATOMS: atom_id res chain seq x y z
N MET A 1 35.29 6.42 14.93
CA MET A 1 34.35 7.33 15.62
C MET A 1 34.39 8.73 14.98
N CYS A 2 34.29 8.83 13.64
CA CYS A 2 34.27 10.13 12.93
C CYS A 2 32.99 10.35 12.13
N ASP A 3 32.26 9.29 11.76
CA ASP A 3 31.10 9.42 10.86
C ASP A 3 29.85 10.00 11.54
N ARG A 4 29.69 9.78 12.86
CA ARG A 4 28.50 10.19 13.61
C ARG A 4 28.42 11.71 13.89
N GLN A 5 29.55 12.41 13.92
CA GLN A 5 29.58 13.87 14.12
C GLN A 5 29.38 14.64 12.80
N TYR A 6 29.78 14.03 11.68
CA TYR A 6 29.68 14.62 10.36
C TYR A 6 28.23 14.66 9.85
N THR A 7 27.44 13.62 10.16
CA THR A 7 26.01 13.55 9.83
C THR A 7 25.19 14.58 10.60
N THR A 8 25.45 14.76 11.91
CA THR A 8 24.69 15.70 12.76
C THR A 8 24.92 17.17 12.39
N THR A 9 26.10 17.52 11.86
CA THR A 9 26.42 18.90 11.49
C THR A 9 25.76 19.30 10.15
N GLN A 10 25.65 18.36 9.21
CA GLN A 10 25.00 18.62 7.91
C GLN A 10 23.47 18.69 8.01
N THR A 11 22.86 17.87 8.85
CA THR A 11 21.41 17.90 9.07
C THR A 11 20.97 19.23 9.68
N SER A 12 21.73 19.74 10.66
CA SER A 12 21.45 21.05 11.28
C SER A 12 21.47 22.21 10.28
N THR A 13 22.42 22.23 9.34
CA THR A 13 22.51 23.30 8.34
C THR A 13 21.37 23.28 7.31
N LEU A 14 20.87 22.09 6.97
CA LEU A 14 19.74 21.94 6.04
C LEU A 14 18.41 22.32 6.70
N SER A 15 18.21 21.98 7.97
CA SER A 15 17.02 22.38 8.73
C SER A 15 16.90 23.90 8.82
N ASP A 16 18.01 24.60 9.09
CA ASP A 16 18.04 26.06 9.12
C ASP A 16 17.67 26.68 7.77
N GLU A 17 18.13 26.11 6.64
CA GLU A 17 17.78 26.58 5.30
C GLU A 17 16.27 26.40 5.00
N ILE A 18 15.69 25.28 5.42
CA ILE A 18 14.26 24.99 5.25
C ILE A 18 13.40 25.95 6.05
N ILE A 19 13.76 26.22 7.32
CA ILE A 19 13.04 27.17 8.19
C ILE A 19 13.09 28.56 7.58
N ASN A 20 14.27 29.01 7.15
CA ASN A 20 14.43 30.32 6.54
C ASN A 20 13.60 30.46 5.26
N LEU A 21 13.57 29.43 4.42
CA LEU A 21 12.73 29.42 3.23
C LEU A 21 11.24 29.47 3.59
N ALA A 22 10.81 28.69 4.58
CA ALA A 22 9.42 28.67 5.05
C ALA A 22 8.98 30.03 5.61
N HIS A 23 9.87 30.73 6.33
CA HIS A 23 9.64 32.11 6.77
C HIS A 23 9.51 33.09 5.61
N GLU A 24 10.33 32.92 4.57
CA GLU A 24 10.34 33.84 3.42
C GLU A 24 9.13 33.66 2.51
N ILE A 25 8.67 32.42 2.29
CA ILE A 25 7.60 32.11 1.32
C ILE A 25 6.22 31.89 1.96
N GLY A 26 6.17 31.44 3.22
CA GLY A 26 4.96 30.91 3.84
C GLY A 26 4.00 31.98 4.37
N GLY A 27 4.48 33.19 4.65
CA GLY A 27 3.67 34.27 5.20
C GLY A 27 3.24 34.06 6.66
N ASP A 28 2.25 34.84 7.12
CA ASP A 28 1.78 34.81 8.51
C ASP A 28 1.22 33.44 8.89
N GLY A 29 1.95 32.75 9.77
CA GLY A 29 1.70 31.37 10.17
C GLY A 29 2.97 30.52 10.15
N PHE A 30 3.94 30.88 9.31
CA PHE A 30 5.23 30.19 9.26
C PHE A 30 6.29 30.86 10.13
N ASN A 31 6.14 32.14 10.49
CA ASN A 31 7.12 32.92 11.28
C ASN A 31 7.47 32.33 12.67
N THR A 32 6.66 31.39 13.16
CA THR A 32 6.85 30.69 14.43
C THR A 32 7.44 29.29 14.26
N PHE A 33 7.72 28.89 13.02
CA PHE A 33 8.29 27.59 12.70
C PHE A 33 9.76 27.54 13.12
N SER A 34 10.16 26.45 13.75
CA SER A 34 11.46 26.34 14.42
C SER A 34 12.09 24.96 14.19
N ASN A 35 13.35 24.81 14.61
CA ASN A 35 14.04 23.52 14.51
C ASN A 35 13.34 22.44 15.34
N ASP A 36 12.68 22.80 16.44
CA ASP A 36 11.90 21.86 17.24
C ASP A 36 10.75 21.24 16.42
N ASP A 37 10.13 22.01 15.52
CA ASP A 37 9.08 21.52 14.63
C ASP A 37 9.62 20.58 13.55
N ILE A 38 10.86 20.80 13.11
CA ILE A 38 11.56 19.94 12.15
C ILE A 38 12.06 18.65 12.82
N ASP A 39 12.55 18.75 14.06
CA ASP A 39 13.07 17.60 14.80
C ASP A 39 11.97 16.55 15.04
N VAL A 40 10.71 16.96 15.18
CA VAL A 40 9.55 16.05 15.23
C VAL A 40 9.41 15.20 13.95
N LEU A 41 9.81 15.73 12.78
CA LEU A 41 9.75 15.02 11.51
C LEU A 41 10.89 14.01 11.31
N PHE A 42 12.01 14.19 12.04
CA PHE A 42 13.18 13.33 12.00
C PHE A 42 13.29 12.40 13.19
N VAL A 43 12.25 12.29 14.02
CA VAL A 43 12.15 11.21 15.00
C VAL A 43 12.10 9.90 14.22
N ASP A 44 13.26 9.28 14.09
CA ASP A 44 13.46 7.94 13.53
C ASP A 44 12.92 6.94 14.57
N ASP A 45 11.61 6.96 14.76
CA ASP A 45 10.91 5.94 15.52
C ASP A 45 11.04 4.66 14.71
N ALA A 46 11.95 3.80 15.17
CA ALA A 46 12.08 2.46 14.64
C ALA A 46 10.71 1.78 14.78
N LEU A 47 10.02 1.61 13.65
CA LEU A 47 8.72 0.96 13.61
C LEU A 47 8.86 -0.41 14.26
N SER A 48 8.03 -0.67 15.27
CA SER A 48 7.92 -2.01 15.82
C SER A 48 7.26 -2.92 14.78
N ASP A 49 7.44 -4.23 14.92
CA ASP A 49 6.78 -5.20 14.03
C ASP A 49 5.24 -4.99 14.00
N ASN A 50 4.66 -4.52 15.11
CA ASN A 50 3.24 -4.18 15.17
C ASN A 50 2.90 -2.91 14.36
N ASP A 51 3.72 -1.86 14.43
CA ASP A 51 3.52 -0.64 13.65
C ASP A 51 3.68 -0.90 12.14
N ILE A 52 4.55 -1.85 11.77
CA ILE A 52 4.71 -2.33 10.40
C ILE A 52 3.46 -3.10 9.95
N ILE A 53 2.90 -3.98 10.80
CA ILE A 53 1.68 -4.73 10.51
C ILE A 53 0.49 -3.76 10.34
N ASP A 54 0.34 -2.78 11.23
CA ASP A 54 -0.72 -1.78 11.17
C ASP A 54 -0.59 -0.90 9.92
N LEU A 55 0.64 -0.47 9.57
CA LEU A 55 0.87 0.28 8.33
C LEU A 55 0.61 -0.57 7.07
N THR A 56 0.89 -1.87 7.14
CA THR A 56 0.59 -2.82 6.04
C THR A 56 -0.91 -3.05 5.92
N LEU A 57 -1.63 -3.10 7.04
CA LEU A 57 -3.09 -3.14 7.09
C LEU A 57 -3.67 -1.84 6.49
N ASP A 58 -3.20 -0.67 6.91
CA ASP A 58 -3.65 0.62 6.37
C ASP A 58 -3.37 0.79 4.86
N LEU A 59 -2.22 0.29 4.37
CA LEU A 59 -1.92 0.28 2.93
C LEU A 59 -2.79 -0.69 2.13
N THR A 60 -3.35 -1.73 2.77
CA THR A 60 -4.35 -2.59 2.14
C THR A 60 -5.75 -1.96 2.16
N VAL A 61 -6.00 -0.94 3.00
CA VAL A 61 -7.32 -0.30 3.16
C VAL A 61 -7.63 0.72 2.06
N ASP A 62 -6.63 1.32 1.39
CA ASP A 62 -6.90 2.17 0.20
C ASP A 62 -6.99 1.37 -1.12
N GLY A 63 -6.99 0.04 -1.02
CA GLY A 63 -7.04 -0.88 -2.15
C GLY A 63 -8.23 -1.83 -2.13
N VAL A 64 -8.36 -2.68 -1.11
CA VAL A 64 -9.46 -3.65 -1.01
C VAL A 64 -9.62 -4.05 0.47
N VAL A 65 -10.85 -3.87 0.97
CA VAL A 65 -11.44 -4.34 2.25
C VAL A 65 -10.88 -3.74 3.54
N GLY A 66 -11.56 -2.69 4.00
CA GLY A 66 -11.64 -2.37 5.43
C GLY A 66 -12.31 -3.49 6.22
N LEU A 67 -12.03 -3.47 7.52
CA LEU A 67 -12.64 -4.15 8.69
C LEU A 67 -11.44 -4.30 9.64
N GLU A 68 -11.25 -3.44 10.65
CA GLU A 68 -12.00 -3.51 11.89
C GLU A 68 -12.18 -2.11 12.49
N GLY A 69 -13.37 -1.53 12.28
CA GLY A 69 -13.94 -0.55 13.18
C GLY A 69 -14.94 -1.26 14.07
N ASP A 70 -14.79 -1.14 15.37
CA ASP A 70 -15.79 -1.47 16.39
C ASP A 70 -17.01 -0.55 16.20
N ASN A 71 -17.79 -0.82 15.15
CA ASN A 71 -18.98 -0.08 14.79
C ASN A 71 -20.09 -1.10 14.61
N ASP A 72 -21.06 -1.05 15.53
CA ASP A 72 -22.30 -1.82 15.59
C ASP A 72 -23.25 -1.53 14.39
N GLU A 73 -22.74 -1.58 13.17
CA GLU A 73 -23.53 -1.72 11.97
C GLU A 73 -23.07 -3.01 11.31
N GLU A 74 -23.93 -4.04 11.34
CA GLU A 74 -23.78 -5.27 10.55
C GLU A 74 -23.47 -4.88 9.09
N GLU A 75 -22.18 -4.77 8.75
CA GLU A 75 -21.75 -4.71 7.38
C GLU A 75 -22.18 -6.05 6.78
N LYS A 76 -23.30 -6.04 6.07
CA LYS A 76 -23.83 -7.20 5.35
C LYS A 76 -22.76 -7.62 4.37
N SER A 77 -21.86 -8.49 4.82
CA SER A 77 -20.93 -9.19 3.93
C SER A 77 -21.80 -9.84 2.86
N MET A 78 -21.65 -9.38 1.63
CA MET A 78 -22.47 -9.89 0.55
C MET A 78 -22.06 -11.35 0.37
N PRO A 79 -23.00 -12.31 0.51
CA PRO A 79 -22.62 -13.72 0.54
C PRO A 79 -21.94 -14.10 -0.77
N LEU A 80 -20.88 -14.90 -0.69
CA LEU A 80 -20.25 -15.49 -1.87
C LEU A 80 -21.27 -16.42 -2.55
N THR A 81 -21.93 -15.93 -3.61
CA THR A 81 -22.94 -16.70 -4.35
C THR A 81 -22.31 -17.48 -5.50
N GLY A 82 -22.93 -18.59 -5.89
CA GLY A 82 -22.52 -19.35 -7.07
C GLY A 82 -22.50 -18.50 -8.36
N LYS A 83 -23.41 -17.53 -8.49
CA LYS A 83 -23.43 -16.57 -9.61
C LYS A 83 -22.16 -15.70 -9.61
N LEU A 84 -21.77 -15.16 -8.46
CA LEU A 84 -20.57 -14.33 -8.33
C LEU A 84 -19.30 -15.14 -8.62
N ILE A 85 -19.22 -16.39 -8.15
CA ILE A 85 -18.12 -17.31 -8.48
C ILE A 85 -18.08 -17.57 -10.00
N GLN A 86 -19.23 -17.86 -10.62
CA GLN A 86 -19.32 -18.10 -12.06
C GLN A 86 -18.85 -16.89 -12.88
N GLU A 87 -19.30 -15.69 -12.53
CA GLU A 87 -18.89 -14.44 -13.19
C GLU A 87 -17.39 -14.20 -13.04
N GLY A 88 -16.83 -14.38 -11.85
CA GLY A 88 -15.38 -14.28 -11.60
C GLY A 88 -14.56 -15.26 -12.45
N LEU A 89 -14.99 -16.52 -12.52
CA LEU A 89 -14.35 -17.54 -13.36
C LEU A 89 -14.40 -17.19 -14.86
N GLN A 90 -15.50 -16.62 -15.34
CA GLN A 90 -15.62 -16.15 -16.72
C GLN A 90 -14.69 -14.98 -17.01
N LEU A 91 -14.56 -14.02 -16.09
CA LEU A 91 -13.64 -12.89 -16.22
C LEU A 91 -12.19 -13.37 -16.29
N CYS A 92 -11.79 -14.30 -15.42
CA CYS A 92 -10.45 -14.87 -15.45
C CYS A 92 -10.16 -15.58 -16.77
N SER A 93 -11.13 -16.33 -17.31
CA SER A 93 -10.97 -16.97 -18.61
C SER A 93 -10.80 -15.96 -19.76
N LYS A 94 -11.50 -14.83 -19.72
CA LYS A 94 -11.31 -13.76 -20.72
C LYS A 94 -9.91 -13.13 -20.61
N LEU A 95 -9.44 -12.89 -19.39
CA LEU A 95 -8.11 -12.34 -19.12
C LEU A 95 -7.00 -13.26 -19.62
N GLU A 96 -7.10 -14.56 -19.30
CA GLU A 96 -6.18 -15.61 -19.74
C GLU A 96 -6.08 -15.63 -21.28
N ASN A 97 -7.22 -15.70 -21.96
CA ASN A 97 -7.28 -15.72 -23.43
C ASN A 97 -6.70 -14.44 -24.05
N HIS A 98 -6.93 -13.28 -23.43
CA HIS A 98 -6.42 -12.02 -23.95
C HIS A 98 -4.88 -12.04 -24.03
N PHE A 99 -4.21 -12.42 -22.94
CA PHE A 99 -2.75 -12.46 -22.90
C PHE A 99 -2.17 -13.64 -23.68
N LEU A 100 -2.84 -14.80 -23.71
CA LEU A 100 -2.36 -15.95 -24.48
C LEU A 100 -2.29 -15.65 -25.99
N ILE A 101 -3.20 -14.82 -26.51
CA ILE A 101 -3.26 -14.44 -27.93
C ILE A 101 -2.43 -13.19 -28.23
N SER A 102 -2.44 -12.21 -27.31
CA SER A 102 -1.92 -10.86 -27.59
C SER A 102 -0.47 -10.66 -27.13
N ASP A 103 0.02 -11.46 -26.18
CA ASP A 103 1.39 -11.33 -25.69
C ASP A 103 2.37 -12.04 -26.64
N PRO A 104 3.30 -11.31 -27.28
CA PRO A 104 4.31 -11.93 -28.14
C PRO A 104 5.30 -12.82 -27.36
N ASN A 105 5.37 -12.68 -26.03
CA ASN A 105 6.17 -13.55 -25.17
C ASN A 105 5.33 -14.72 -24.66
N SER A 106 5.44 -15.86 -25.34
CA SER A 106 4.68 -17.08 -25.00
C SER A 106 5.02 -17.64 -23.61
N GLU A 107 6.25 -17.46 -23.12
CA GLU A 107 6.67 -17.96 -21.81
C GLU A 107 5.99 -17.17 -20.69
N ARG A 108 5.99 -15.83 -20.78
CA ARG A 108 5.30 -14.97 -19.83
C ARG A 108 3.79 -15.20 -19.85
N ALA A 109 3.18 -15.32 -21.03
CA ALA A 109 1.76 -15.60 -21.17
C ALA A 109 1.37 -16.95 -20.53
N SER A 110 2.18 -17.99 -20.77
CA SER A 110 1.97 -19.32 -20.18
C SER A 110 2.14 -19.31 -18.66
N LYS A 111 3.10 -18.54 -18.13
CA LYS A 111 3.28 -18.37 -16.69
C LYS A 111 2.06 -17.72 -16.04
N LEU A 112 1.55 -16.62 -16.62
CA LEU A 112 0.33 -15.96 -16.15
C LEU A 112 -0.87 -16.93 -16.17
N GLN A 113 -1.05 -17.66 -17.27
CA GLN A 113 -2.10 -18.66 -17.39
C GLN A 113 -2.03 -19.69 -16.25
N HIS A 114 -0.84 -20.24 -15.98
CA HIS A 114 -0.65 -21.24 -14.93
C HIS A 114 -0.98 -20.68 -13.54
N GLU A 115 -0.44 -19.51 -13.20
CA GLU A 115 -0.66 -18.87 -11.90
C GLU A 115 -2.13 -18.50 -11.69
N LEU A 116 -2.79 -17.97 -12.73
CA LEU A 116 -4.21 -17.63 -12.67
C LEU A 116 -5.08 -18.87 -12.49
N GLN A 117 -4.78 -19.97 -13.18
CA GLN A 117 -5.50 -21.23 -13.02
C GLN A 117 -5.34 -21.81 -11.60
N ASN A 118 -4.14 -21.73 -11.03
CA ASN A 118 -3.89 -22.15 -9.65
C ASN A 118 -4.70 -21.31 -8.66
N CYS A 119 -4.73 -19.98 -8.83
CA CYS A 119 -5.53 -19.09 -7.99
C CYS A 119 -7.03 -19.40 -8.08
N MET A 120 -7.53 -19.71 -9.29
CA MET A 120 -8.95 -20.00 -9.51
C MET A 120 -9.38 -21.42 -9.10
N SER A 121 -8.46 -22.29 -8.70
CA SER A 121 -8.76 -23.69 -8.35
C SER A 121 -9.76 -23.80 -7.20
N GLY A 122 -9.57 -23.06 -6.11
CA GLY A 122 -10.47 -23.07 -4.95
C GLY A 122 -11.88 -22.62 -5.30
N TYR A 123 -12.03 -21.60 -6.14
CA TYR A 123 -13.33 -21.13 -6.61
C TYR A 123 -14.03 -22.17 -7.50
N ARG A 124 -13.29 -22.91 -8.33
CA ARG A 124 -13.84 -24.02 -9.13
C ARG A 124 -14.32 -25.16 -8.25
N GLU A 125 -13.63 -25.45 -7.14
CA GLU A 125 -14.07 -26.46 -6.18
C GLU A 125 -15.34 -26.02 -5.46
N LEU A 126 -15.43 -24.76 -5.04
CA LEU A 126 -16.61 -24.19 -4.40
C LEU A 126 -17.83 -24.20 -5.33
N TYR A 127 -17.65 -23.93 -6.62
CA TYR A 127 -18.73 -23.93 -7.60
C TYR A 127 -19.28 -25.33 -7.97
N LYS A 128 -18.46 -26.38 -7.78
CA LYS A 128 -18.85 -27.77 -8.10
C LYS A 128 -19.61 -28.48 -6.98
N LYS A 129 -19.62 -27.91 -5.77
CA LYS A 129 -20.37 -28.42 -4.62
C LYS A 129 -21.83 -28.00 -4.70
#